data_AF-A0A3P5XCR0-F1
#
_entry.id   AF-A0A3P5XCR0-F1
#
_cell.length_a   1.000
_cell.length_b   1.000
_cell.length_c   1.000
_cell.angle_alpha   90.00
_cell.angle_beta   90.00
_cell.angle_gamma   90.00
#
_symmetry.space_group_name_H-M   'P 1'
#
loop_
_entity.id
_entity.type
_entity.pdbx_description
1 polymer ?
#
loop_
_entity_poly.entity_id
_entity_poly.type
_entity_poly.pdbx_seq_one_letter_code
_entity_poly.pdbx_strand_id
1 'polypeptide(L)'
;MVKKYLIFSVLGLSFLAFTLTQVANSETVLNEEEIYVTTEDIILDIVLPTIDKRVVKEYGQDTLSGWEWKRIEGITYNDNHSYDVSVRIEILSKTSDGYKDDLVKVRISPSCDSTTINKLKCKHGFNIEIVNYKRLSL
;
A
#
# COMPACT_ATOMS: atom_id res chain seq x y z
N MET A 1 29.05 45.40 19.09
CA MET A 1 28.61 44.06 18.60
C MET A 1 27.16 43.69 18.93
N VAL A 2 26.42 44.45 19.76
CA VAL A 2 25.05 44.10 20.20
C VAL A 2 23.96 44.36 19.12
N LYS A 3 24.18 45.29 18.19
CA LYS A 3 23.19 45.67 17.16
C LYS A 3 22.89 44.59 16.10
N LYS A 4 23.82 43.67 15.82
CA LYS A 4 23.59 42.60 14.83
C LYS A 4 22.67 41.50 15.36
N TYR A 5 22.74 41.18 16.65
CA TYR A 5 21.95 40.10 17.25
C TYR A 5 20.47 40.44 17.39
N LEU A 6 20.14 41.73 17.57
CA LEU A 6 18.75 42.22 17.61
C LEU A 6 18.02 42.09 16.26
N ILE A 7 18.75 42.20 15.14
CA ILE A 7 18.16 42.07 13.80
C ILE A 7 17.83 40.60 13.50
N PHE A 8 18.74 39.68 13.87
CA PHE A 8 18.51 38.24 13.72
C PHE A 8 17.40 37.71 14.64
N SER A 9 17.24 38.26 15.85
CA SER A 9 16.16 37.84 16.75
C SER A 9 14.78 38.29 16.28
N VAL A 10 14.66 39.49 15.69
CA VAL A 10 13.39 39.99 15.13
C VAL A 10 13.01 39.20 13.87
N LEU A 11 13.98 38.92 12.99
CA LEU A 11 13.73 38.14 11.77
C LEU A 11 13.31 36.69 12.08
N GLY A 12 13.93 36.06 13.08
CA GLY A 12 13.58 34.70 13.52
C GLY A 12 12.19 34.60 14.17
N LEU A 13 11.77 35.61 14.92
CA LEU A 13 10.43 35.65 15.52
C LEU A 13 9.33 35.85 14.47
N SER A 14 9.62 36.57 13.38
CA SER A 14 8.67 36.75 12.27
C SER A 14 8.40 35.44 11.51
N PHE A 15 9.40 34.57 11.32
CA PHE A 15 9.20 33.28 10.64
C PHE A 15 8.33 32.30 11.43
N LEU A 16 8.39 32.33 12.77
CA LEU A 16 7.53 31.51 13.64
C LEU A 16 6.04 31.87 13.56
N ALA A 17 5.71 33.15 13.28
CA ALA A 17 4.32 33.57 13.13
C ALA A 17 3.69 33.11 11.79
N PHE A 18 4.50 32.92 10.74
CA PHE A 18 4.03 32.49 9.42
C PHE A 18 3.75 30.97 9.32
N THR A 19 4.35 30.14 10.18
CA THR A 19 4.07 28.69 10.17
C THR A 19 2.82 28.33 10.97
N LEU A 20 2.44 29.15 11.96
CA LEU A 20 1.23 28.93 12.79
C LEU A 20 -0.09 29.27 12.09
N THR A 21 -0.06 30.00 10.97
CA THR A 21 -1.27 30.49 10.28
C THR A 21 -1.71 29.62 9.09
N GLN A 22 -1.01 28.54 8.78
CA GLN A 22 -1.49 27.52 7.83
C GLN A 22 -2.27 26.42 8.54
N VAL A 23 -3.31 26.79 9.29
CA VAL A 23 -4.38 25.85 9.62
C VAL A 23 -5.35 25.90 8.45
N ALA A 24 -5.27 24.90 7.58
CA ALA A 24 -6.28 24.68 6.55
C ALA A 24 -7.62 24.42 7.26
N ASN A 25 -8.56 25.35 7.13
CA ASN A 25 -9.94 25.14 7.56
C ASN A 25 -10.58 24.12 6.61
N SER A 26 -10.58 22.84 6.95
CA SER A 26 -11.50 21.88 6.33
C SER A 26 -12.89 22.11 6.91
N GLU A 27 -13.86 22.47 6.07
CA GLU A 27 -15.27 22.48 6.46
C GLU A 27 -15.65 21.12 7.06
N THR A 28 -16.02 21.10 8.33
CA THR A 28 -16.53 19.90 9.00
C THR A 28 -17.97 19.64 8.53
N VAL A 29 -18.10 18.90 7.43
CA VAL A 29 -19.35 18.21 7.11
C VAL A 29 -19.36 16.92 7.92
N LEU A 30 -20.16 16.88 8.99
CA LEU A 30 -20.52 15.63 9.66
C LEU A 30 -21.45 14.85 8.73
N ASN A 31 -20.96 13.80 8.05
CA ASN A 31 -21.77 12.66 7.62
C ASN A 31 -20.90 11.53 7.05
N GLU A 32 -20.99 10.37 7.70
CA GLU A 32 -20.27 9.11 7.43
C GLU A 32 -18.76 9.20 7.69
N GLU A 33 -18.24 8.35 8.59
CA GLU A 33 -16.79 8.18 8.75
C GLU A 33 -16.23 7.64 7.42
N GLU A 34 -15.85 8.53 6.51
CA GLU A 34 -15.11 8.17 5.30
C GLU A 34 -13.78 7.56 5.76
N ILE A 35 -13.75 6.22 5.82
CA ILE A 35 -12.52 5.47 6.10
C ILE A 35 -11.61 5.71 4.90
N TYR A 36 -10.66 6.63 5.05
CA TYR A 36 -9.65 6.90 4.05
C TYR A 36 -8.65 5.73 4.02
N VAL A 37 -8.89 4.77 3.13
CA VAL A 37 -8.00 3.63 2.92
C VAL A 37 -6.82 4.10 2.06
N THR A 38 -5.61 4.00 2.59
CA THR A 38 -4.40 4.29 1.81
C THR A 38 -4.00 3.09 0.94
N THR A 39 -3.14 3.32 -0.06
CA THR A 39 -2.56 2.24 -0.85
C THR A 39 -1.78 1.24 0.01
N GLU A 40 -1.15 1.71 1.09
CA GLU A 40 -0.41 0.87 2.04
C GLU A 40 -1.37 -0.07 2.77
N ASP A 41 -2.52 0.43 3.22
CA ASP A 41 -3.55 -0.38 3.89
C ASP A 41 -4.09 -1.48 2.96
N ILE A 42 -4.31 -1.17 1.67
CA ILE A 42 -4.71 -2.19 0.67
C ILE A 42 -3.61 -3.26 0.52
N ILE A 43 -2.35 -2.87 0.50
CA ILE A 43 -1.27 -3.84 0.37
C ILE A 43 -1.21 -4.73 1.62
N LEU A 44 -1.14 -4.12 2.80
CA LEU A 44 -0.93 -4.81 4.07
C LEU A 44 -2.12 -5.68 4.49
N ASP A 45 -3.33 -5.13 4.45
CA ASP A 45 -4.51 -5.79 5.03
C ASP A 45 -5.21 -6.71 4.04
N ILE A 46 -5.04 -6.46 2.74
CA ILE A 46 -5.86 -7.09 1.70
C ILE A 46 -5.02 -7.98 0.79
N VAL A 47 -3.88 -7.49 0.30
CA VAL A 47 -3.03 -8.24 -0.65
C VAL A 47 -2.13 -9.24 0.07
N LEU A 48 -1.40 -8.84 1.11
CA LEU A 48 -0.44 -9.70 1.82
C LEU A 48 -1.08 -11.02 2.32
N PRO A 49 -2.27 -11.04 2.95
CA PRO A 49 -2.85 -12.28 3.44
C PRO A 49 -3.19 -13.27 2.32
N THR A 50 -3.52 -12.75 1.13
CA THR A 50 -3.84 -13.59 -0.04
C THR A 50 -2.57 -14.20 -0.64
N ILE A 51 -1.48 -13.43 -0.70
CA ILE A 51 -0.16 -13.95 -1.11
C ILE A 51 0.34 -14.96 -0.09
N ASP A 52 0.22 -14.68 1.20
CA ASP A 52 0.68 -15.56 2.28
C ASP A 52 0.04 -16.95 2.19
N LYS A 53 -1.30 -17.01 2.11
CA LYS A 53 -2.04 -18.27 1.89
C LYS A 53 -1.54 -19.03 0.66
N ARG A 54 -1.17 -18.31 -0.40
CA ARG A 54 -0.64 -18.93 -1.62
C ARG A 54 0.76 -19.47 -1.43
N VAL A 55 1.65 -18.72 -0.78
CA VAL A 55 3.03 -19.16 -0.47
C VAL A 55 3.00 -20.41 0.41
N VAL A 56 2.17 -20.42 1.45
CA VAL A 56 1.99 -21.59 2.33
C VAL A 56 1.51 -22.82 1.56
N LYS A 57 0.64 -22.64 0.56
CA LYS A 57 0.21 -23.75 -0.31
C LYS A 57 1.34 -24.28 -1.20
N GLU A 58 2.24 -23.42 -1.67
CA GLU A 58 3.31 -23.76 -2.60
C GLU A 58 4.53 -24.41 -1.92
N TYR A 59 4.84 -24.00 -0.69
CA TYR A 59 6.01 -24.45 0.06
C TYR A 59 5.70 -25.30 1.30
N GLY A 60 4.42 -25.42 1.66
CA GLY A 60 3.95 -26.18 2.82
C GLY A 60 3.97 -25.35 4.11
N GLN A 61 3.19 -25.78 5.10
CA GLN A 61 3.06 -25.08 6.39
C GLN A 61 4.36 -25.06 7.21
N ASP A 62 5.30 -25.94 6.84
CA ASP A 62 6.62 -26.04 7.45
C ASP A 62 7.57 -24.92 7.00
N THR A 63 7.19 -24.02 6.09
CA THR A 63 7.93 -22.76 5.86
C THR A 63 7.71 -21.76 6.99
N LEU A 64 8.19 -22.12 8.19
CA LEU A 64 8.55 -21.17 9.24
C LEU A 64 9.63 -20.16 8.79
N SER A 65 10.16 -20.32 7.58
CA SER A 65 11.11 -19.39 7.02
C SER A 65 10.47 -18.04 6.67
N GLY A 66 9.16 -17.96 6.45
CA GLY A 66 8.53 -16.70 6.01
C GLY A 66 8.90 -16.30 4.58
N TRP A 67 8.33 -15.19 4.13
CA TRP A 67 8.65 -14.58 2.85
C TRP A 67 8.68 -13.06 3.02
N GLU A 68 9.45 -12.38 2.17
CA GLU A 68 9.54 -10.93 2.16
C GLU A 68 8.99 -10.35 0.86
N TRP A 69 8.26 -9.26 0.99
CA TRP A 69 7.93 -8.42 -0.15
C TRP A 69 9.18 -7.67 -0.61
N LYS A 70 9.61 -7.87 -1.86
CA LYS A 70 10.75 -7.12 -2.40
C LYS A 70 10.30 -5.88 -3.14
N ARG A 71 9.49 -6.03 -4.19
CA ARG A 71 9.02 -4.89 -4.99
C ARG A 71 7.85 -5.24 -5.90
N ILE A 72 7.17 -4.20 -6.36
CA ILE A 72 6.21 -4.27 -7.46
C ILE A 72 7.00 -4.23 -8.78
N GLU A 73 6.80 -5.24 -9.63
CA GLU A 73 7.39 -5.32 -10.98
C GLU A 73 6.49 -4.66 -12.03
N GLY A 74 5.20 -4.54 -11.77
CA GLY A 74 4.29 -3.86 -12.69
C GLY A 74 2.85 -3.81 -12.18
N ILE A 75 2.11 -2.84 -12.71
CA ILE A 75 0.68 -2.66 -12.48
C ILE A 75 0.00 -2.56 -13.85
N THR A 76 -1.07 -3.32 -14.05
CA THR A 76 -1.86 -3.30 -15.29
C THR A 76 -3.31 -3.00 -14.94
N TYR A 77 -3.86 -1.93 -15.49
CA TYR A 77 -5.28 -1.61 -15.36
C TYR A 77 -6.08 -2.41 -16.39
N ASN A 78 -7.14 -3.06 -15.95
CA ASN A 78 -8.03 -3.85 -16.79
C ASN A 78 -9.31 -3.05 -17.12
N ASP A 79 -9.96 -3.37 -18.25
CA ASP A 79 -11.18 -2.68 -18.71
C ASP A 79 -12.41 -2.86 -17.79
N ASN A 80 -12.34 -3.80 -16.84
CA ASN A 80 -13.41 -4.10 -15.88
C ASN A 80 -13.21 -3.41 -14.52
N HIS A 81 -12.46 -2.30 -14.48
CA HIS A 81 -12.11 -1.55 -13.25
C HIS A 81 -11.29 -2.33 -12.22
N SER A 82 -10.81 -3.53 -12.56
CA SER A 82 -9.80 -4.22 -11.76
C SER A 82 -8.39 -3.81 -12.21
N TYR A 83 -7.41 -4.09 -11.38
CA TYR A 83 -6.01 -3.95 -11.76
C TYR A 83 -5.21 -5.16 -11.28
N ASP A 84 -4.24 -5.55 -12.09
CA ASP A 84 -3.31 -6.61 -11.79
C ASP A 84 -2.00 -6.03 -11.27
N VAL A 85 -1.52 -6.49 -10.12
CA VAL A 85 -0.23 -6.11 -9.55
C VAL A 85 0.69 -7.33 -9.60
N SER A 86 1.84 -7.18 -10.25
CA SER A 86 2.90 -8.19 -10.24
C SER A 86 3.90 -7.84 -9.16
N VAL A 87 4.09 -8.75 -8.21
CA VAL A 87 4.91 -8.57 -7.00
C VAL A 87 6.02 -9.61 -7.00
N ARG A 88 7.26 -9.15 -6.87
CA ARG A 88 8.39 -10.02 -6.57
C ARG A 88 8.46 -10.24 -5.07
N ILE A 89 8.46 -11.50 -4.68
CA ILE A 89 8.62 -11.94 -3.30
C ILE A 89 9.88 -12.77 -3.18
N GLU A 90 10.49 -12.74 -2.00
CA GLU A 90 11.61 -13.60 -1.66
C GLU A 90 11.16 -14.62 -0.64
N ILE A 91 11.36 -15.89 -0.97
CA ILE A 91 11.09 -17.02 -0.10
C ILE A 91 12.37 -17.36 0.65
N LEU A 92 12.29 -17.33 1.97
CA LEU A 92 13.38 -17.73 2.84
C LEU A 92 13.47 -19.27 2.79
N SER A 93 14.62 -19.83 2.42
CA SER A 93 14.83 -21.28 2.45
C SER A 93 15.36 -21.71 3.82
N LYS A 94 14.91 -22.87 4.33
CA LYS A 94 15.55 -23.51 5.51
C LYS A 94 16.89 -24.16 5.17
N THR A 95 17.13 -24.46 3.89
CA THR A 95 18.36 -25.10 3.42
C THR A 95 19.39 -24.04 3.01
N SER A 96 20.67 -24.42 2.96
CA SER A 96 21.81 -23.58 2.55
C SER A 96 21.74 -23.06 1.10
N ASP A 97 20.64 -23.32 0.38
CA ASP A 97 20.45 -22.96 -1.03
C ASP A 97 20.12 -21.47 -1.23
N GLY A 98 20.15 -20.67 -0.14
CA GLY A 98 19.95 -19.23 -0.18
C GLY A 98 18.48 -18.82 -0.33
N TYR A 99 18.30 -17.58 -0.75
CA TYR A 99 16.99 -16.95 -0.96
C TYR A 99 16.45 -17.29 -2.35
N LYS A 100 15.13 -17.54 -2.44
CA LYS A 100 14.47 -17.86 -3.71
C LYS A 100 13.49 -16.77 -4.10
N ASP A 101 13.66 -16.20 -5.28
CA ASP A 101 12.71 -15.22 -5.80
C ASP A 101 11.54 -15.90 -6.51
N ASP A 102 10.35 -15.40 -6.22
CA ASP A 102 9.10 -15.77 -6.86
C ASP A 102 8.37 -14.51 -7.36
N LEU A 103 7.53 -14.68 -8.39
CA LEU A 103 6.68 -13.63 -8.94
C LEU A 103 5.22 -14.02 -8.75
N VAL A 104 4.48 -13.17 -8.04
CA VAL A 104 3.05 -13.35 -7.79
C VAL A 104 2.30 -12.25 -8.52
N LYS A 105 1.32 -12.63 -9.33
CA LYS A 105 0.41 -11.69 -9.98
C LYS A 105 -0.94 -11.76 -9.28
N VAL A 106 -1.35 -10.64 -8.68
CA VAL A 106 -2.59 -10.51 -7.92
C VAL A 106 -3.53 -9.57 -8.67
N ARG A 107 -4.80 -9.96 -8.81
CA ARG A 107 -5.86 -9.08 -9.31
C ARG A 107 -6.64 -8.50 -8.14
N ILE A 108 -6.78 -7.19 -8.15
CA ILE A 108 -7.54 -6.44 -7.16
C ILE A 108 -8.75 -5.84 -7.90
N SER A 109 -9.94 -6.26 -7.52
CA SER A 109 -11.20 -5.79 -8.10
C SER A 109 -12.00 -5.07 -7.03
N PRO A 110 -12.45 -3.83 -7.23
CA PRO A 110 -13.39 -3.20 -6.31
C PRO A 110 -14.70 -4.01 -6.28
N SER A 111 -15.30 -4.18 -5.11
CA SER A 111 -16.58 -4.89 -4.96
C SER A 111 -17.79 -4.06 -5.40
N CYS A 112 -17.58 -2.86 -5.92
CA CYS A 112 -18.67 -1.99 -6.33
C CYS A 112 -19.19 -2.41 -7.70
N ASP A 113 -20.50 -2.65 -7.80
CA ASP A 113 -21.18 -2.71 -9.08
C ASP A 113 -20.93 -1.40 -9.84
N SER A 114 -20.32 -1.53 -11.03
CA SER A 114 -19.80 -0.44 -11.86
C SER A 114 -20.82 0.65 -12.20
N THR A 115 -22.12 0.35 -12.13
CA THR A 115 -23.22 1.31 -12.32
C THR A 115 -23.34 2.36 -11.20
N THR A 116 -22.64 2.16 -10.08
CA THR A 116 -22.78 2.97 -8.86
C THR A 116 -21.54 3.80 -8.54
N ILE A 117 -20.46 3.66 -9.33
CA ILE A 117 -19.19 4.38 -9.15
C ILE A 117 -19.40 5.91 -9.16
N ASN A 118 -20.32 6.40 -9.99
CA ASN A 118 -20.67 7.83 -10.06
C ASN A 118 -21.50 8.33 -8.86
N LYS A 119 -21.87 7.48 -7.91
CA LYS A 119 -22.74 7.84 -6.77
C LYS A 119 -22.05 7.80 -5.40
N LEU A 120 -20.72 7.66 -5.34
CA LEU A 120 -19.91 7.64 -4.10
C LEU A 120 -20.33 6.58 -3.04
N LYS A 121 -21.38 5.79 -3.28
CA LYS A 121 -21.90 4.74 -2.40
C LYS A 121 -21.28 3.39 -2.72
N CYS A 122 -19.96 3.34 -2.66
CA CYS A 122 -19.22 2.10 -2.77
C CYS A 122 -19.20 1.40 -1.41
N LYS A 123 -19.72 0.17 -1.30
CA LYS A 123 -19.30 -0.70 -0.19
C LYS A 123 -17.84 -1.05 -0.47
N HIS A 124 -16.92 -0.54 0.34
CA HIS A 124 -15.46 -0.57 0.15
C HIS A 124 -14.84 -1.98 0.33
N GLY A 125 -15.42 -3.01 -0.26
CA GLY A 125 -14.79 -4.32 -0.36
C GLY A 125 -13.85 -4.37 -1.56
N PHE A 126 -12.77 -5.12 -1.43
CA PHE A 126 -11.93 -5.52 -2.56
C PHE A 126 -11.97 -7.04 -2.68
N ASN A 127 -12.19 -7.54 -3.90
CA ASN A 127 -11.99 -8.94 -4.22
C ASN A 127 -10.56 -9.15 -4.73
N ILE A 128 -9.82 -10.07 -4.12
CA ILE A 128 -8.43 -10.34 -4.42
C ILE A 128 -8.27 -11.76 -4.94
N GLU A 129 -7.60 -11.89 -6.08
CA GLU A 129 -7.37 -13.18 -6.71
C GLU A 129 -5.89 -13.35 -7.10
N ILE A 130 -5.32 -14.53 -6.88
CA ILE A 130 -4.02 -14.88 -7.46
C ILE A 130 -4.23 -15.29 -8.92
N VAL A 131 -3.87 -14.40 -9.84
CA VAL A 131 -3.95 -14.65 -11.29
C VAL A 131 -2.82 -15.56 -11.76
N ASN A 132 -1.62 -15.39 -11.18
CA ASN A 132 -0.46 -16.19 -11.54
C ASN A 132 0.51 -16.29 -10.35
N TYR A 133 1.20 -17.43 -10.26
CA TYR A 133 2.30 -17.66 -9.33
C TYR A 133 3.43 -18.35 -10.09
N LYS A 134 4.60 -17.73 -10.15
CA LYS A 134 5.75 -18.22 -10.90
C LYS A 134 6.99 -18.25 -10.03
N ARG A 135 7.59 -19.44 -9.89
CA ARG A 135 8.92 -19.59 -9.28
C ARG A 135 9.99 -19.08 -10.25
N LEU A 136 10.86 -18.17 -9.81
CA LEU A 136 11.90 -17.60 -10.67
C LEU A 136 13.25 -18.28 -10.50
N SER A 137 13.45 -18.99 -9.40
CA SER A 137 14.61 -19.82 -9.13
C SER A 137 14.22 -21.30 -9.15
N LEU A 138 14.92 -22.09 -9.97
CA LEU A 138 14.87 -23.56 -10.01
C LEU A 138 16.16 -24.11 -9.43
#